data_AF-A0A9P6Q2Y4-F1
#
_entry.id   AF-A0A9P6Q2Y4-F1
#
_cell.length_a   1.000
_cell.length_b   1.000
_cell.length_c   1.000
_cell.angle_alpha   90.00
_cell.angle_beta   90.00
_cell.angle_gamma   90.00
#
_symmetry.space_group_name_H-M   'P 1'
#
loop_
_entity.id
_entity.type
_entity.pdbx_description
1 polymer ?
#
loop_
_entity_poly.entity_id
_entity_poly.type
_entity_poly.pdbx_seq_one_letter_code
_entity_poly.pdbx_strand_id
1 'polypeptide(L)'
;MIRTRLAAVARREYSTTKPLISAAKAVDGFIGALGNTPLIRLNRLSKETGSNIYAKAEFMNPGGSVKDRAALYVVKDAEEKGLIKAGGTIVEGTAGNTGIGLAHVCRAKGYKCVIYMPNTQSQEKIDLLRMLGAEVHPVPAVAFDNPQNYNHQAARHAESIENAVWTNQFDNTANRRAHIETTGPEIWQQLEGRVDGFTCATGTGGTLAGIARFLKDKSQGKTKIFLADPPGSVLYSYIKSGGTLTDRSGSSITEGIGQGR
;
A
#
# COMPACT_ATOMS: atom_id res chain seq x y z
N MET A 1 -50.90 7.65 51.35
CA MET A 1 -49.47 7.41 51.05
C MET A 1 -49.38 6.37 49.94
N ILE A 2 -49.00 6.82 48.75
CA ILE A 2 -48.89 5.99 47.53
C ILE A 2 -47.62 5.14 47.64
N ARG A 3 -47.75 3.81 47.69
CA ARG A 3 -46.61 2.88 47.63
C ARG A 3 -46.27 2.63 46.16
N THR A 4 -45.26 3.33 45.66
CA THR A 4 -44.68 3.09 44.33
C THR A 4 -43.91 1.77 44.36
N ARG A 5 -44.36 0.76 43.62
CA ARG A 5 -43.59 -0.47 43.37
C ARG A 5 -42.46 -0.13 42.38
N LEU A 6 -41.21 -0.17 42.83
CA LEU A 6 -40.05 -0.25 41.93
C LEU A 6 -40.09 -1.60 41.21
N ALA A 7 -40.29 -1.58 39.90
CA ALA A 7 -40.11 -2.76 39.07
C ALA A 7 -38.62 -3.13 39.04
N ALA A 8 -38.28 -4.36 39.43
CA ALA A 8 -36.94 -4.89 39.30
C ALA A 8 -36.55 -4.94 37.82
N VAL A 9 -35.49 -4.21 37.45
CA VAL A 9 -34.90 -4.29 36.12
C VAL A 9 -34.32 -5.69 35.95
N ALA A 10 -34.91 -6.50 35.08
CA ALA A 10 -34.40 -7.81 34.73
C ALA A 10 -32.97 -7.67 34.19
N ARG A 11 -32.00 -8.28 34.87
CA ARG A 11 -30.63 -8.42 34.36
C ARG A 11 -30.72 -9.21 33.06
N ARG A 12 -30.34 -8.60 31.93
CA ARG A 12 -30.11 -9.36 30.69
C ARG A 12 -29.01 -10.37 30.96
N GLU A 13 -29.36 -11.65 30.96
CA GLU A 13 -28.38 -12.73 30.88
C GLU A 13 -27.68 -12.61 29.52
N TYR A 14 -26.38 -12.34 29.53
CA TYR A 14 -25.56 -12.42 28.33
C TYR A 14 -25.46 -13.89 27.92
N SER A 15 -25.85 -14.19 26.69
CA SER A 15 -25.71 -15.54 26.10
C SER A 15 -24.29 -16.06 26.30
N THR A 16 -24.18 -17.23 26.94
CA THR A 16 -22.92 -17.95 27.21
C THR A 16 -22.41 -18.72 25.99
N THR A 17 -23.06 -18.57 24.82
CA THR A 17 -22.51 -19.06 23.56
C THR A 17 -21.16 -18.38 23.35
N LYS A 18 -20.07 -19.16 23.48
CA LYS A 18 -18.70 -18.71 23.19
C LYS A 18 -18.75 -17.80 21.96
N PRO A 19 -18.25 -16.56 22.04
CA PRO A 19 -18.19 -15.71 20.88
C PRO A 19 -17.43 -16.49 19.79
N LEU A 20 -17.95 -16.45 18.57
CA LEU A 20 -17.23 -16.88 17.37
C LEU A 20 -16.03 -15.95 17.18
N ILE A 21 -15.02 -16.07 18.04
CA ILE A 21 -13.70 -15.47 17.83
C ILE A 21 -13.03 -16.35 16.77
N SER A 22 -13.44 -16.13 15.52
CA SER A 22 -12.62 -16.40 14.36
C SER A 22 -11.28 -15.65 14.55
N ALA A 23 -10.18 -16.31 14.19
CA ALA A 23 -8.83 -16.16 14.73
C ALA A 23 -8.12 -14.80 14.54
N ALA A 24 -8.68 -13.70 15.04
CA ALA A 24 -7.92 -12.47 15.28
C ALA A 24 -7.05 -12.68 16.53
N LYS A 25 -5.76 -12.94 16.33
CA LYS A 25 -4.77 -12.97 17.42
C LYS A 25 -4.30 -11.54 17.72
N ALA A 26 -3.92 -11.30 18.97
CA ALA A 26 -3.16 -10.09 19.29
C ALA A 26 -1.88 -10.05 18.43
N VAL A 27 -1.53 -8.86 17.95
CA VAL A 27 -0.36 -8.61 17.11
C VAL A 27 0.57 -7.60 17.79
N ASP A 28 1.85 -7.64 17.43
CA ASP A 28 2.85 -6.77 18.02
C ASP A 28 3.01 -5.45 17.24
N GLY A 29 2.53 -4.36 17.85
CA GLY A 29 2.65 -3.00 17.32
C GLY A 29 2.03 -2.78 15.94
N PHE A 30 2.39 -1.65 15.32
CA PHE A 30 1.91 -1.28 13.98
C PHE A 30 2.40 -2.27 12.91
N ILE A 31 3.66 -2.71 12.99
CA ILE A 31 4.26 -3.63 12.01
C ILE A 31 3.53 -4.97 11.99
N GLY A 32 3.22 -5.54 13.17
CA GLY A 32 2.50 -6.81 13.27
C GLY A 32 1.04 -6.74 12.79
N ALA A 33 0.47 -5.53 12.75
CA ALA A 33 -0.88 -5.28 12.23
C ALA A 33 -0.93 -5.09 10.70
N LEU A 34 0.22 -5.03 10.00
CA LEU A 34 0.25 -4.91 8.55
C LEU A 34 -0.15 -6.21 7.87
N GLY A 35 -1.07 -6.12 6.92
CA GLY A 35 -1.54 -7.24 6.12
C GLY A 35 -2.70 -8.02 6.74
N ASN A 36 -2.86 -9.27 6.31
CA ASN A 36 -4.03 -10.10 6.61
C ASN A 36 -5.37 -9.38 6.36
N THR A 37 -5.41 -8.52 5.35
CA THR A 37 -6.56 -7.67 5.05
C THR A 37 -7.73 -8.52 4.57
N PRO A 38 -8.99 -8.12 4.84
CA PRO A 38 -10.14 -8.89 4.40
C PRO A 38 -10.23 -9.04 2.88
N LEU A 39 -10.72 -10.21 2.44
CA LEU A 39 -11.15 -10.43 1.06
C LEU A 39 -12.69 -10.47 1.05
N ILE A 40 -13.29 -9.41 0.52
CA ILE A 40 -14.72 -9.14 0.65
C ILE A 40 -15.43 -9.55 -0.64
N ARG A 41 -16.42 -10.45 -0.53
CA ARG A 41 -17.26 -10.82 -1.68
C ARG A 41 -18.17 -9.67 -2.07
N LEU A 42 -18.13 -9.27 -3.34
CA LEU A 42 -18.99 -8.25 -3.91
C LEU A 42 -20.29 -8.89 -4.38
N ASN A 43 -21.26 -9.05 -3.46
CA ASN A 43 -22.47 -9.84 -3.70
C ASN A 43 -23.28 -9.40 -4.93
N ARG A 44 -23.48 -8.08 -5.13
CA ARG A 44 -24.22 -7.54 -6.28
C ARG A 44 -23.53 -7.87 -7.60
N LEU A 45 -22.25 -7.51 -7.74
CA LEU A 45 -21.46 -7.78 -8.94
C LEU A 45 -21.34 -9.29 -9.23
N SER A 46 -21.20 -10.09 -8.17
CA SER A 46 -21.14 -11.54 -8.31
C SER A 46 -22.45 -12.12 -8.88
N LYS A 47 -23.60 -11.61 -8.42
CA LYS A 47 -24.92 -12.00 -8.93
C LYS A 47 -25.11 -11.58 -10.39
N GLU A 48 -24.70 -10.36 -10.74
CA GLU A 48 -24.87 -9.80 -12.09
C GLU A 48 -24.01 -10.49 -13.15
N THR A 49 -22.81 -10.93 -12.78
CA THR A 49 -21.86 -11.57 -13.71
C THR A 49 -21.92 -13.09 -13.70
N GLY A 50 -22.63 -13.70 -12.74
CA GLY A 50 -22.58 -15.13 -12.47
C GLY A 50 -21.23 -15.64 -11.96
N SER A 51 -20.25 -14.75 -11.74
CA SER A 51 -18.90 -15.07 -11.28
C SER A 51 -18.72 -14.70 -9.81
N ASN A 52 -17.78 -15.33 -9.09
CA ASN A 52 -17.45 -14.87 -7.73
C ASN A 52 -16.45 -13.71 -7.80
N ILE A 53 -16.91 -12.50 -7.50
CA ILE A 53 -16.09 -11.28 -7.52
C ILE A 53 -15.77 -10.88 -6.09
N TYR A 54 -14.49 -10.66 -5.81
CA TYR A 54 -13.99 -10.26 -4.50
C TYR A 54 -13.13 -8.99 -4.57
N ALA A 55 -13.13 -8.21 -3.49
CA ALA A 55 -12.26 -7.06 -3.30
C ALA A 55 -11.31 -7.31 -2.11
N LYS A 56 -10.00 -7.24 -2.35
CA LYS A 56 -8.98 -7.29 -1.30
C LYS A 56 -8.87 -5.91 -0.64
N ALA A 57 -9.34 -5.79 0.60
CA ALA A 57 -9.57 -4.53 1.29
C ALA A 57 -8.28 -3.93 1.89
N GLU A 58 -7.33 -3.57 1.04
CA GLU A 58 -6.03 -3.01 1.47
C GLU A 58 -6.12 -1.64 2.15
N PHE A 59 -7.27 -0.95 2.06
CA PHE A 59 -7.55 0.24 2.85
C PHE A 59 -7.71 -0.05 4.35
N MET A 60 -7.81 -1.33 4.74
CA MET A 60 -7.89 -1.77 6.13
C MET A 60 -6.53 -2.10 6.75
N ASN A 61 -5.42 -1.87 6.05
CA ASN A 61 -4.13 -1.78 6.75
C ASN A 61 -4.17 -0.56 7.71
N PRO A 62 -3.44 -0.59 8.84
CA PRO A 62 -3.54 0.44 9.88
C PRO A 62 -3.09 1.85 9.44
N GLY A 63 -2.23 1.98 8.42
CA GLY A 63 -1.90 3.26 7.79
C GLY A 63 -2.87 3.66 6.68
N GLY A 64 -3.90 2.84 6.42
CA GLY A 64 -5.03 3.14 5.54
C GLY A 64 -4.83 2.74 4.08
N SER A 65 -3.76 2.02 3.72
CA SER A 65 -3.50 1.72 2.32
C SER A 65 -2.66 0.47 2.04
N VAL A 66 -2.66 0.04 0.78
CA VAL A 66 -1.76 -1.00 0.26
C VAL A 66 -0.27 -0.65 0.38
N LYS A 67 0.07 0.64 0.47
CA LYS A 67 1.46 1.11 0.48
C LYS A 67 2.16 0.85 1.81
N ASP A 68 1.42 0.58 2.89
CA ASP A 68 1.99 0.22 4.17
C ASP A 68 2.88 -1.03 4.05
N ARG A 69 2.45 -2.01 3.23
CA ARG A 69 3.23 -3.20 2.92
C ARG A 69 4.53 -2.87 2.18
N ALA A 70 4.44 -2.04 1.16
CA ALA A 70 5.61 -1.62 0.38
C ALA A 70 6.59 -0.84 1.26
N ALA A 71 6.09 0.08 2.09
CA ALA A 71 6.87 0.86 3.04
C ALA A 71 7.65 -0.03 4.03
N LEU A 72 6.98 -1.02 4.63
CA LEU A 72 7.66 -1.98 5.50
C LEU A 72 8.78 -2.71 4.76
N TYR A 73 8.51 -3.19 3.54
CA TYR A 73 9.47 -3.99 2.80
C TYR A 73 10.67 -3.22 2.29
N VAL A 74 10.51 -1.97 1.85
CA VAL A 74 11.67 -1.15 1.43
C VAL A 74 12.55 -0.78 2.63
N VAL A 75 11.97 -0.53 3.80
CA VAL A 75 12.74 -0.32 5.05
C VAL A 75 13.43 -1.62 5.48
N LYS A 76 12.72 -2.74 5.48
CA LYS A 76 13.28 -4.06 5.79
C LYS A 76 14.42 -4.44 4.85
N ASP A 77 14.31 -4.15 3.56
CA ASP A 77 15.38 -4.39 2.58
C ASP A 77 16.63 -3.54 2.86
N ALA A 78 16.45 -2.28 3.25
CA ALA A 78 17.57 -1.42 3.67
C ALA A 78 18.25 -1.94 4.94
N GLU A 79 17.46 -2.42 5.92
CA GLU A 79 17.97 -3.08 7.14
C GLU A 79 18.76 -4.35 6.81
N GLU A 80 18.19 -5.25 5.99
CA GLU A 80 18.79 -6.52 5.57
C GLU A 80 20.12 -6.32 4.82
N LYS A 81 20.23 -5.25 4.04
CA LYS A 81 21.46 -4.88 3.31
C LYS A 81 22.47 -4.09 4.15
N GLY A 82 22.14 -3.73 5.39
CA GLY A 82 22.99 -2.91 6.25
C GLY A 82 23.17 -1.47 5.76
N LEU A 83 22.27 -0.97 4.90
CA LEU A 83 22.29 0.40 4.37
C LEU A 83 21.83 1.43 5.42
N ILE A 84 21.10 0.98 6.44
CA ILE A 84 20.59 1.81 7.52
C ILE A 84 20.87 1.14 8.87
N LYS A 85 21.25 1.95 9.86
CA LYS A 85 21.45 1.56 11.26
C LYS A 85 20.41 2.25 12.14
N ALA A 86 20.24 1.76 13.37
CA ALA A 86 19.29 2.31 14.35
C ALA A 86 19.37 3.85 14.46
N GLY A 87 18.22 4.52 14.49
CA GLY A 87 18.13 5.99 14.54
C GLY A 87 18.42 6.72 13.22
N GLY A 88 18.67 5.99 12.13
CA GLY A 88 18.92 6.55 10.80
C GLY A 88 17.71 7.24 10.16
N THR A 89 17.94 7.81 8.99
CA THR A 89 16.94 8.60 8.25
C THR A 89 16.47 7.88 6.99
N ILE A 90 15.17 7.63 6.90
CA ILE A 90 14.53 7.15 5.67
C ILE A 90 14.06 8.35 4.86
N VAL A 91 14.46 8.40 3.59
CA VAL A 91 14.08 9.48 2.67
C VAL A 91 13.27 8.92 1.50
N GLU A 92 12.23 9.63 1.07
CA GLU A 92 11.44 9.26 -0.12
C GLU A 92 10.87 10.47 -0.86
N GLY A 93 10.82 10.35 -2.18
CA GLY A 93 10.09 11.27 -3.06
C GLY A 93 8.65 10.81 -3.22
N THR A 94 7.70 11.34 -2.45
CA THR A 94 6.29 10.97 -2.57
C THR A 94 5.35 11.97 -1.91
N ALA A 95 4.16 12.14 -2.50
CA ALA A 95 3.08 12.94 -1.93
C ALA A 95 1.93 12.11 -1.35
N GLY A 96 2.00 10.78 -1.47
CA GLY A 96 0.85 9.91 -1.32
C GLY A 96 1.01 8.87 -0.23
N ASN A 97 0.25 7.79 -0.39
CA ASN A 97 0.15 6.69 0.55
C ASN A 97 1.50 6.05 0.95
N THR A 98 2.51 6.07 0.06
CA THR A 98 3.85 5.59 0.41
C THR A 98 4.50 6.43 1.52
N GLY A 99 4.33 7.75 1.50
CA GLY A 99 4.84 8.64 2.54
C GLY A 99 4.16 8.40 3.88
N ILE A 100 2.84 8.19 3.88
CA ILE A 100 2.07 7.85 5.08
C ILE A 100 2.55 6.52 5.66
N GLY A 101 2.66 5.48 4.82
CA GLY A 101 3.16 4.17 5.24
C GLY A 101 4.58 4.25 5.80
N LEU A 102 5.48 4.98 5.14
CA LEU A 102 6.86 5.18 5.61
C LEU A 102 6.90 5.94 6.94
N ALA A 103 6.10 6.99 7.10
CA ALA A 103 6.04 7.73 8.37
C ALA A 103 5.65 6.80 9.53
N HIS A 104 4.61 5.98 9.38
CA HIS A 104 4.23 5.01 10.40
C HIS A 104 5.31 3.96 10.67
N VAL A 105 5.89 3.37 9.61
CA VAL A 105 6.95 2.35 9.73
C VAL A 105 8.19 2.92 10.42
N CYS A 106 8.61 4.14 10.06
CA CYS A 106 9.74 4.82 10.67
C CYS A 106 9.49 5.06 12.15
N ARG A 107 8.31 5.57 12.52
CA ARG A 107 7.95 5.79 13.93
C ARG A 107 7.92 4.49 14.73
N ALA A 108 7.40 3.40 14.15
CA ALA A 108 7.37 2.10 14.79
C ALA A 108 8.76 1.47 14.97
N LYS A 109 9.71 1.76 14.07
CA LYS A 109 11.08 1.21 14.09
C LYS A 109 12.14 2.14 14.68
N GLY A 110 11.79 3.38 15.03
CA GLY A 110 12.72 4.36 15.58
C GLY A 110 13.61 5.07 14.55
N TYR A 111 13.15 5.20 13.31
CA TYR A 111 13.82 5.98 12.26
C TYR A 111 13.23 7.39 12.12
N LYS A 112 14.03 8.31 11.60
CA LYS A 112 13.54 9.59 11.07
C LYS A 112 12.95 9.36 9.68
N CYS A 113 11.94 10.15 9.31
CA CYS A 113 11.31 10.09 8.00
C CYS A 113 11.37 11.47 7.34
N VAL A 114 11.93 11.56 6.14
CA VAL A 114 12.01 12.79 5.34
C VAL A 114 11.30 12.55 4.00
N ILE A 115 10.35 13.42 3.67
CA ILE A 115 9.53 13.32 2.47
C ILE A 115 9.72 14.55 1.58
N TYR A 116 10.10 14.31 0.33
CA TYR A 116 10.08 15.31 -0.73
C TYR A 116 8.82 15.13 -1.57
N MET A 117 8.07 16.22 -1.80
CA MET A 117 6.83 16.16 -2.57
C MET A 117 6.63 17.42 -3.42
N PRO A 118 5.88 17.36 -4.53
CA PRO A 118 5.54 18.57 -5.28
C PRO A 118 4.79 19.60 -4.42
N ASN A 119 5.12 20.87 -4.56
CA ASN A 119 4.45 21.99 -3.88
C ASN A 119 3.02 22.28 -4.39
N THR A 120 2.56 21.55 -5.40
CA THR A 120 1.18 21.58 -5.89
C THR A 120 0.23 20.69 -5.09
N GLN A 121 0.74 19.93 -4.12
CA GLN A 121 -0.06 19.07 -3.26
C GLN A 121 -0.82 19.88 -2.22
N SER A 122 -1.97 19.36 -1.77
CA SER A 122 -2.81 20.07 -0.83
C SER A 122 -2.13 20.22 0.55
N GLN A 123 -2.47 21.28 1.27
CA GLN A 123 -1.89 21.55 2.58
C GLN A 123 -2.24 20.45 3.59
N GLU A 124 -3.44 19.85 3.46
CA GLU A 124 -3.90 18.75 4.31
C GLU A 124 -2.99 17.51 4.19
N LYS A 125 -2.44 17.23 3.00
CA LYS A 125 -1.49 16.13 2.81
C LYS A 125 -0.15 16.40 3.48
N ILE A 126 0.33 17.64 3.37
CA ILE A 126 1.58 18.08 4.03
C ILE A 126 1.43 17.99 5.55
N ASP A 127 0.33 18.50 6.08
CA ASP A 127 0.07 18.55 7.52
C ASP A 127 -0.16 17.15 8.09
N LEU A 128 -0.83 16.25 7.36
CA LEU A 128 -0.96 14.85 7.74
C LEU A 128 0.42 14.18 7.91
N LEU A 129 1.32 14.31 6.93
CA LEU A 129 2.66 13.73 7.00
C LEU A 129 3.47 14.30 8.18
N ARG A 130 3.40 15.61 8.40
CA ARG A 130 4.05 16.27 9.54
C ARG A 130 3.49 15.78 10.87
N MET A 131 2.17 15.65 10.98
CA MET A 131 1.50 15.12 12.17
C MET A 131 1.93 13.67 12.47
N LEU A 132 2.16 12.86 11.43
CA LEU A 132 2.71 11.51 11.56
C LEU A 132 4.20 11.50 11.97
N GLY A 133 4.85 12.66 12.00
CA GLY A 133 6.23 12.85 12.44
C GLY A 133 7.26 12.78 11.31
N ALA A 134 6.85 12.97 10.06
CA ALA A 134 7.77 13.15 8.94
C ALA A 134 8.21 14.62 8.81
N GLU A 135 9.47 14.83 8.47
CA GLU A 135 9.92 16.10 7.90
C GLU A 135 9.47 16.15 6.43
N VAL A 136 8.91 17.28 5.99
CA VAL A 136 8.29 17.41 4.67
C VAL A 136 8.83 18.63 3.94
N HIS A 137 9.39 18.39 2.75
CA HIS A 137 9.91 19.41 1.83
C HIS A 137 9.04 19.49 0.56
N PRO A 138 8.13 20.47 0.48
CA PRO A 138 7.47 20.84 -0.76
C PRO A 138 8.48 21.46 -1.74
N VAL A 139 8.57 20.94 -2.96
CA VAL A 139 9.50 21.40 -4.00
C VAL A 139 8.78 21.62 -5.33
N PRO A 140 9.34 22.42 -6.27
CA PRO A 140 8.68 22.68 -7.55
C PRO A 140 8.29 21.40 -8.32
N ALA A 141 7.07 21.37 -8.87
CA ALA A 141 6.61 20.28 -9.71
C ALA A 141 7.28 20.34 -11.09
N VAL A 142 8.27 19.48 -11.33
CA VAL A 142 8.99 19.38 -12.61
C VAL A 142 9.02 17.93 -13.11
N ALA A 143 9.25 17.76 -14.42
CA ALA A 143 9.38 16.44 -15.05
C ALA A 143 10.54 15.62 -14.45
N PHE A 144 10.51 14.30 -14.63
CA PHE A 144 11.47 13.38 -13.99
C PHE A 144 12.90 13.54 -14.54
N ASP A 145 13.07 13.93 -15.80
CA ASP A 145 14.37 14.21 -16.41
C ASP A 145 15.04 15.48 -15.83
N ASN A 146 14.27 16.38 -15.24
CA ASN A 146 14.80 17.56 -14.58
C ASN A 146 15.41 17.20 -13.22
N PRO A 147 16.69 17.54 -12.94
CA PRO A 147 17.34 17.26 -11.65
C PRO A 147 16.63 17.85 -10.42
N GLN A 148 15.78 18.85 -10.58
CA GLN A 148 14.95 19.43 -9.52
C GLN A 148 13.71 18.60 -9.20
N ASN A 149 13.49 17.45 -9.85
CA ASN A 149 12.40 16.55 -9.50
C ASN A 149 12.52 16.08 -8.04
N TYR A 150 11.37 15.96 -7.37
CA TYR A 150 11.30 15.57 -5.95
C TYR A 150 11.96 14.21 -5.65
N ASN A 151 11.97 13.25 -6.58
CA ASN A 151 12.69 11.98 -6.40
C ASN A 151 14.21 12.19 -6.39
N HIS A 152 14.74 13.01 -7.31
CA HIS A 152 16.18 13.30 -7.37
C HIS A 152 16.65 14.14 -6.19
N GLN A 153 15.80 15.04 -5.70
CA GLN A 153 16.08 15.79 -4.47
C GLN A 153 16.11 14.86 -3.25
N ALA A 154 15.16 13.93 -3.12
CA ALA A 154 15.17 12.90 -2.07
C ALA A 154 16.45 12.05 -2.11
N ALA A 155 16.85 11.59 -3.31
CA ALA A 155 18.07 10.81 -3.50
C ALA A 155 19.32 11.59 -3.03
N ARG A 156 19.51 12.81 -3.51
CA ARG A 156 20.66 13.66 -3.11
C ARG A 156 20.67 13.99 -1.62
N HIS A 157 19.49 14.20 -1.02
CA HIS A 157 19.39 14.47 0.40
C HIS A 157 19.81 13.26 1.24
N ALA A 158 19.39 12.05 0.85
CA ALA A 158 19.84 10.82 1.49
C ALA A 158 21.37 10.65 1.37
N GLU A 159 21.95 10.92 0.20
CA GLU A 159 23.41 10.87 -0.02
C GLU A 159 24.18 11.89 0.84
N SER A 160 23.56 13.03 1.18
CA SER A 160 24.19 14.07 1.99
C SER A 160 24.16 13.81 3.50
N ILE A 161 23.41 12.81 3.96
CA ILE A 161 23.22 12.52 5.38
C ILE A 161 23.88 11.18 5.74
N GLU A 162 24.71 11.18 6.77
CA GLU A 162 25.23 9.94 7.33
C GLU A 162 24.08 9.09 7.91
N ASN A 163 24.12 7.78 7.66
CA ASN A 163 23.10 6.84 8.12
C ASN A 163 21.69 7.20 7.60
N ALA A 164 21.60 7.47 6.29
CA ALA A 164 20.35 7.68 5.59
C ALA A 164 20.22 6.77 4.36
N VAL A 165 18.98 6.49 3.95
CA VAL A 165 18.70 5.71 2.76
C VAL A 165 17.51 6.30 2.00
N TRP A 166 17.68 6.47 0.68
CA TRP A 166 16.58 6.74 -0.22
C TRP A 166 15.91 5.41 -0.60
N THR A 167 14.61 5.29 -0.30
CA THR A 167 13.88 4.03 -0.47
C THR A 167 13.57 3.66 -1.92
N ASN A 168 13.45 4.66 -2.79
CA ASN A 168 13.23 4.53 -4.23
C ASN A 168 12.13 3.51 -4.58
N GLN A 169 10.88 3.75 -4.15
CA GLN A 169 9.77 2.79 -4.30
C GLN A 169 9.51 2.26 -5.73
N PHE A 170 9.98 2.97 -6.76
CA PHE A 170 9.75 2.59 -8.15
C PHE A 170 10.76 1.53 -8.63
N ASP A 171 12.04 1.70 -8.31
CA ASP A 171 13.10 0.79 -8.77
C ASP A 171 13.52 -0.22 -7.69
N ASN A 172 13.13 0.00 -6.43
CA ASN A 172 13.38 -0.93 -5.34
C ASN A 172 12.47 -2.17 -5.46
N THR A 173 13.06 -3.30 -5.83
CA THR A 173 12.36 -4.58 -5.98
C THR A 173 11.69 -5.09 -4.70
N ALA A 174 12.05 -4.56 -3.52
CA ALA A 174 11.41 -4.87 -2.26
C ALA A 174 9.91 -4.50 -2.25
N ASN A 175 9.51 -3.44 -2.97
CA ASN A 175 8.10 -3.10 -3.17
C ASN A 175 7.32 -4.26 -3.81
N ARG A 176 7.83 -4.83 -4.91
CA ARG A 176 7.23 -6.02 -5.53
C ARG A 176 7.28 -7.24 -4.62
N ARG A 177 8.42 -7.45 -3.94
CA ARG A 177 8.65 -8.56 -3.00
C ARG A 177 7.60 -8.60 -1.89
N ALA A 178 7.19 -7.46 -1.35
CA ALA A 178 6.10 -7.36 -0.37
C ALA A 178 4.86 -8.13 -0.81
N HIS A 179 4.46 -7.94 -2.06
CA HIS A 179 3.25 -8.52 -2.61
C HIS A 179 3.40 -9.97 -3.05
N ILE A 180 4.63 -10.42 -3.34
CA ILE A 180 4.95 -11.84 -3.57
C ILE A 180 4.88 -12.62 -2.26
N GLU A 181 5.45 -12.07 -1.20
CA GLU A 181 5.58 -12.73 0.09
C GLU A 181 4.34 -12.63 0.98
N THR A 182 3.47 -11.63 0.76
CA THR A 182 2.30 -11.41 1.61
C THR A 182 0.99 -11.38 0.83
N THR A 183 0.75 -10.36 -0.01
CA THR A 183 -0.59 -10.11 -0.58
C THR A 183 -1.06 -11.25 -1.49
N GLY A 184 -0.18 -11.79 -2.34
CA GLY A 184 -0.47 -12.94 -3.19
C GLY A 184 -0.84 -14.21 -2.38
N PRO A 185 0.00 -14.64 -1.42
CA PRO A 185 -0.32 -15.74 -0.52
C PRO A 185 -1.63 -15.58 0.23
N GLU A 186 -1.91 -14.38 0.77
CA GLU A 186 -3.16 -14.11 1.47
C GLU A 186 -4.38 -14.32 0.55
N ILE A 187 -4.36 -13.75 -0.66
CA ILE A 187 -5.46 -13.93 -1.64
C ILE A 187 -5.65 -15.41 -1.97
N TRP A 188 -4.56 -16.13 -2.22
CA TRP A 188 -4.60 -17.55 -2.57
C TRP A 188 -5.18 -18.39 -1.44
N GLN A 189 -4.75 -18.15 -0.20
CA GLN A 189 -5.26 -18.86 0.97
C GLN A 189 -6.73 -18.53 1.23
N GLN A 190 -7.11 -17.25 1.15
CA GLN A 190 -8.49 -16.78 1.37
C GLN A 190 -9.48 -17.34 0.34
N LEU A 191 -9.00 -17.72 -0.86
CA LEU A 191 -9.80 -18.35 -1.91
C LEU A 191 -9.55 -19.86 -2.04
N GLU A 192 -8.83 -20.47 -1.07
CA GLU A 192 -8.53 -21.91 -1.07
C GLU A 192 -7.89 -22.38 -2.39
N GLY A 193 -7.04 -21.55 -2.97
CA GLY A 193 -6.35 -21.79 -4.23
C GLY A 193 -7.20 -21.64 -5.50
N ARG A 194 -8.43 -21.17 -5.41
CA ARG A 194 -9.35 -21.00 -6.54
C ARG A 194 -9.33 -19.55 -7.04
N VAL A 195 -8.33 -19.23 -7.86
CA VAL A 195 -8.14 -17.88 -8.42
C VAL A 195 -8.02 -17.93 -9.94
N ASP A 196 -9.11 -17.60 -10.64
CA ASP A 196 -9.13 -17.60 -12.12
C ASP A 196 -8.56 -16.31 -12.71
N GLY A 197 -8.72 -15.18 -12.01
CA GLY A 197 -8.30 -13.87 -12.49
C GLY A 197 -7.95 -12.90 -11.37
N PHE A 198 -7.01 -11.99 -11.62
CA PHE A 198 -6.68 -10.86 -10.75
C PHE A 198 -6.49 -9.58 -11.57
N THR A 199 -6.95 -8.46 -11.01
CA THR A 199 -6.73 -7.11 -11.56
C THR A 199 -6.53 -6.10 -10.46
N CYS A 200 -5.72 -5.09 -10.72
CA CYS A 200 -5.67 -3.87 -9.92
C CYS A 200 -5.21 -2.69 -10.77
N ALA A 201 -5.50 -1.48 -10.29
CA ALA A 201 -4.88 -0.29 -10.84
C ALA A 201 -3.37 -0.27 -10.51
N THR A 202 -2.56 0.39 -11.32
CA THR A 202 -1.11 0.45 -11.12
C THR A 202 -0.58 1.87 -10.99
N GLY A 203 0.37 2.05 -10.08
CA GLY A 203 1.23 3.24 -9.99
C GLY A 203 2.68 2.82 -10.19
N THR A 204 3.36 2.42 -9.11
CA THR A 204 4.71 1.83 -9.18
C THR A 204 4.77 0.45 -9.86
N GLY A 205 3.63 -0.21 -10.08
CA GLY A 205 3.55 -1.56 -10.63
C GLY A 205 3.83 -2.70 -9.62
N GLY A 206 4.40 -2.40 -8.45
CA GLY A 206 4.81 -3.41 -7.45
C GLY A 206 3.70 -4.37 -7.03
N THR A 207 2.49 -3.85 -6.78
CA THR A 207 1.31 -4.66 -6.40
C THR A 207 0.90 -5.64 -7.48
N LEU A 208 0.68 -5.15 -8.72
CA LEU A 208 0.29 -6.02 -9.83
C LEU A 208 1.38 -7.04 -10.13
N ALA A 209 2.63 -6.60 -10.23
CA ALA A 209 3.76 -7.48 -10.56
C ALA A 209 3.98 -8.57 -9.50
N GLY A 210 3.89 -8.22 -8.22
CA GLY A 210 4.15 -9.17 -7.14
C GLY A 210 3.04 -10.21 -6.99
N ILE A 211 1.78 -9.76 -6.99
CA ILE A 211 0.62 -10.67 -6.94
C ILE A 211 0.59 -11.55 -8.19
N ALA A 212 0.80 -10.95 -9.37
CA ALA A 212 0.84 -11.69 -10.63
C ALA A 212 1.90 -12.78 -10.63
N ARG A 213 3.11 -12.48 -10.15
CA ARG A 213 4.19 -13.47 -10.06
C ARG A 213 3.78 -14.63 -9.16
N PHE A 214 3.33 -14.34 -7.94
CA PHE A 214 2.93 -15.37 -6.99
C PHE A 214 1.78 -16.23 -7.52
N LEU A 215 0.69 -15.61 -8.02
CA LEU A 215 -0.48 -16.33 -8.49
C LEU A 215 -0.18 -17.18 -9.74
N LYS A 216 0.63 -16.67 -10.68
CA LYS A 216 1.04 -17.46 -11.85
C LYS A 216 1.91 -18.65 -11.43
N ASP A 217 2.86 -18.45 -10.53
CA ASP A 217 3.71 -19.54 -10.05
C ASP A 217 2.88 -20.62 -9.33
N LYS A 218 1.95 -20.24 -8.45
CA LYS A 218 1.08 -21.18 -7.72
C LYS A 218 0.04 -21.87 -8.58
N SER A 219 -0.51 -21.18 -9.57
CA SER A 219 -1.52 -21.72 -10.48
C SER A 219 -0.95 -22.43 -11.71
N GLN A 220 0.38 -22.51 -11.84
CA GLN A 220 1.07 -23.01 -13.04
C GLN A 220 0.63 -22.26 -14.30
N GLY A 221 0.49 -20.94 -14.19
CA GLY A 221 0.12 -20.04 -15.29
C GLY A 221 -1.37 -20.00 -15.61
N LYS A 222 -2.24 -20.71 -14.87
CA LYS A 222 -3.69 -20.72 -15.12
C LYS A 222 -4.38 -19.41 -14.77
N THR A 223 -3.95 -18.74 -13.69
CA THR A 223 -4.54 -17.46 -13.27
C THR A 223 -4.25 -16.36 -14.29
N LYS A 224 -5.30 -15.72 -14.80
CA LYS A 224 -5.20 -14.59 -15.72
C LYS A 224 -4.94 -13.30 -14.95
N ILE A 225 -4.09 -12.44 -15.49
CA ILE A 225 -3.72 -11.16 -14.86
C ILE A 225 -4.09 -10.04 -15.81
N PHE A 226 -4.81 -9.05 -15.31
CA PHE A 226 -5.25 -7.89 -16.07
C PHE A 226 -4.68 -6.61 -15.44
N LEU A 227 -4.13 -5.73 -16.28
CA LEU A 227 -3.72 -4.40 -15.90
C LEU A 227 -4.93 -3.46 -16.05
N ALA A 228 -5.30 -2.76 -14.98
CA ALA A 228 -6.14 -1.57 -15.08
C ALA A 228 -5.24 -0.33 -15.06
N ASP A 229 -5.23 0.44 -16.15
CA ASP A 229 -4.34 1.58 -16.32
C ASP A 229 -5.17 2.80 -16.76
N PRO A 230 -5.03 3.96 -16.09
CA PRO A 230 -5.81 5.15 -16.45
C PRO A 230 -5.26 5.81 -17.74
N PRO A 231 -6.09 6.57 -18.47
CA PRO A 231 -5.61 7.44 -19.54
C PRO A 231 -4.49 8.38 -19.07
N GLY A 232 -3.53 8.66 -19.94
CA GLY A 232 -2.31 9.38 -19.58
C GLY A 232 -1.32 8.55 -18.77
N SER A 233 -1.41 7.22 -18.75
CA SER A 233 -0.36 6.31 -18.29
C SER A 233 0.29 5.60 -19.47
N VAL A 234 1.54 5.14 -19.32
CA VAL A 234 2.29 4.44 -20.37
C VAL A 234 2.24 2.91 -20.26
N LEU A 235 1.68 2.36 -19.17
CA LEU A 235 1.78 0.92 -18.90
C LEU A 235 0.89 0.09 -19.84
N TYR A 236 -0.31 0.56 -20.15
CA TYR A 236 -1.20 -0.11 -21.10
C TYR A 236 -0.55 -0.22 -22.48
N SER A 237 -0.04 0.89 -23.01
CA SER A 237 0.58 0.90 -24.34
C SER A 237 1.86 0.06 -24.36
N TYR A 238 2.71 0.16 -23.33
CA TYR A 238 3.90 -0.66 -23.17
C TYR A 238 3.60 -2.16 -23.20
N ILE A 239 2.58 -2.60 -22.46
CA ILE A 239 2.18 -4.02 -22.45
C ILE A 239 1.60 -4.45 -23.80
N LYS A 240 0.77 -3.61 -24.43
CA LYS A 240 0.15 -3.94 -25.72
C LYS A 240 1.12 -3.97 -26.88
N SER A 241 2.16 -3.13 -26.84
CA SER A 241 3.19 -3.04 -27.88
C SER A 241 4.28 -4.09 -27.72
N GLY A 242 4.31 -4.84 -26.62
CA GLY A 242 5.36 -5.83 -26.35
C GLY A 242 6.66 -5.22 -25.81
N GLY A 243 6.58 -4.04 -25.17
CA GLY A 243 7.73 -3.41 -24.50
C GLY A 243 8.19 -2.08 -25.12
N THR A 244 7.40 -1.50 -26.02
CA THR A 244 7.71 -0.20 -26.64
C THR A 244 6.89 0.89 -25.96
N LEU A 245 7.56 1.88 -25.38
CA LEU A 245 6.90 3.09 -24.90
C LEU A 245 6.41 3.90 -26.11
N THR A 246 5.10 4.14 -26.18
CA THR A 246 4.49 5.01 -27.19
C THR A 246 4.09 6.34 -26.56
N ASP A 247 3.76 7.33 -27.39
CA ASP A 247 3.34 8.65 -26.92
C ASP A 247 2.19 8.59 -25.90
N ARG A 248 2.34 9.42 -24.87
CA ARG A 248 1.40 9.58 -23.78
C ARG A 248 0.27 10.51 -24.24
N SER A 249 -0.98 10.03 -24.22
CA SER A 249 -2.16 10.84 -24.52
C SER A 249 -3.21 10.76 -23.42
N GLY A 250 -3.96 11.84 -23.25
CA GLY A 250 -4.99 11.98 -22.23
C GLY A 250 -4.46 12.40 -20.85
N SER A 251 -5.40 12.56 -19.91
CA SER A 251 -5.15 12.89 -18.51
C SER A 251 -6.12 12.11 -17.62
N SER A 252 -5.85 12.07 -16.32
CA SER A 252 -6.72 11.44 -15.33
C SER A 252 -6.84 12.29 -14.09
N ILE A 253 -8.04 12.28 -13.48
CA ILE A 253 -8.30 12.87 -12.16
C ILE A 253 -7.88 11.94 -11.01
N THR A 254 -7.49 10.70 -11.32
CA THR A 254 -7.15 9.68 -10.32
C THR A 254 -5.78 9.91 -9.71
N GLU A 255 -5.67 9.81 -8.39
CA GLU A 255 -4.40 9.90 -7.68
C GLU A 255 -3.78 8.52 -7.39
N GLY A 256 -2.45 8.47 -7.34
CA GLY A 256 -1.70 7.28 -6.91
C GLY A 256 -1.64 6.12 -7.93
N ILE A 257 -2.22 6.31 -9.12
CA ILE A 257 -2.22 5.38 -10.24
C ILE A 257 -1.90 6.12 -11.55
N GLY A 258 -1.43 5.38 -12.54
CA GLY A 258 -0.85 5.90 -13.78
C GLY A 258 0.64 6.20 -13.62
N GLN A 259 1.40 5.92 -14.67
CA GLN A 259 2.85 6.06 -14.70
C GLN A 259 3.31 6.73 -16.00
N GLY A 260 4.33 7.58 -15.91
CA GLY A 260 4.91 8.30 -17.05
C GLY A 260 6.29 7.79 -17.49
N ARG A 261 6.84 6.78 -16.83
CA ARG A 261 8.14 6.16 -17.14
C ARG A 261 8.05 4.63 -17.24
#